data_AF-A0A432TGN2-F1
#
_entry.id   AF-A0A432TGN2-F1
#
_cell.length_a   1.000
_cell.length_b   1.000
_cell.length_c   1.000
_cell.angle_alpha   90.00
_cell.angle_beta   90.00
_cell.angle_gamma   90.00
#
_symmetry.space_group_name_H-M   'P 1'
#
loop_
_entity.id
_entity.type
_entity.pdbx_description
1 polymer ?
#
loop_
_entity_poly.entity_id
_entity_poly.type
_entity_poly.pdbx_seq_one_letter_code
_entity_poly.pdbx_strand_id
1 'polypeptide(L)'
;MKKILIILSLFLPLTTTQAITVDEIVAKASTLWENEKAIKVPNFSLVDIEGNVHTDESTKGKYLVINFWATWCPPCLKEIPAFVEFY
;
A
#
# COMPACT_ATOMS: atom_id res chain seq x y z
N MET A 1 -27.51 -39.94 34.05
CA MET A 1 -26.75 -40.49 32.90
C MET A 1 -27.07 -39.78 31.58
N LYS A 2 -28.35 -39.64 31.17
CA LYS A 2 -28.75 -38.97 29.91
C LYS A 2 -28.39 -37.46 29.83
N LYS A 3 -28.40 -36.74 30.96
CA LYS A 3 -28.03 -35.31 31.03
C LYS A 3 -26.54 -35.04 30.81
N ILE A 4 -25.67 -35.96 31.23
CA ILE A 4 -24.21 -35.89 31.00
C ILE A 4 -23.88 -36.15 29.52
N LEU A 5 -24.61 -37.04 28.85
CA LEU A 5 -24.46 -37.31 27.42
C LEU A 5 -24.87 -36.12 26.54
N ILE A 6 -25.91 -35.38 26.95
CA ILE A 6 -26.40 -34.17 26.25
C ILE A 6 -25.43 -32.99 26.42
N ILE A 7 -24.83 -32.82 27.61
CA ILE A 7 -23.82 -31.77 27.85
C ILE A 7 -22.54 -32.06 27.07
N LEU A 8 -22.13 -33.34 26.97
CA LEU A 8 -20.97 -33.75 26.17
C LEU A 8 -21.21 -33.56 24.66
N SER A 9 -22.43 -33.81 24.17
CA SER A 9 -22.78 -33.58 22.76
C SER A 9 -22.93 -32.10 22.41
N LEU A 10 -23.26 -31.24 23.36
CA LEU A 10 -23.41 -29.79 23.13
C LEU A 10 -22.06 -29.06 23.11
N PHE A 11 -21.03 -29.61 23.76
CA PHE A 11 -19.70 -29.01 23.85
C PHE A 11 -18.71 -29.48 22.77
N LEU A 12 -19.00 -30.58 22.07
CA LEU A 12 -18.14 -31.09 20.99
C LEU A 12 -18.03 -30.21 19.72
N PRO A 13 -19.02 -29.38 19.30
CA PRO A 13 -18.90 -28.63 18.05
C PRO A 13 -18.10 -27.33 18.18
N LEU A 14 -17.64 -26.93 19.38
CA LEU A 14 -17.02 -25.61 19.57
C LEU A 14 -15.49 -25.59 19.35
N THR A 15 -14.83 -26.72 19.14
CA THR A 15 -13.37 -26.76 18.92
C THR A 15 -12.96 -26.80 17.45
N THR A 16 -13.89 -26.93 16.49
CA THR A 16 -13.58 -26.68 15.07
C THR A 16 -13.83 -25.22 14.73
N THR A 17 -13.21 -24.31 15.48
CA THR A 17 -12.95 -22.99 14.89
C THR A 17 -12.03 -23.27 13.71
N GLN A 18 -12.42 -22.82 12.52
CA GLN A 18 -11.54 -22.80 11.35
C GLN A 18 -10.31 -21.99 11.75
N ALA A 19 -9.26 -22.69 12.19
CA ALA A 19 -7.99 -22.07 12.50
C ALA A 19 -7.38 -21.70 11.16
N ILE A 20 -7.62 -20.46 10.73
CA ILE A 20 -6.85 -19.85 9.66
C ILE A 20 -5.41 -19.87 10.16
N THR A 21 -4.56 -20.69 9.55
CA THR A 21 -3.16 -20.76 9.95
C THR A 21 -2.46 -19.47 9.53
N VAL A 22 -1.42 -19.09 10.26
CA VAL A 22 -0.60 -17.92 9.90
C VAL A 22 -0.06 -18.07 8.47
N ASP A 23 0.22 -19.31 8.05
CA ASP A 23 0.67 -19.64 6.70
C ASP A 23 -0.38 -19.29 5.62
N GLU A 24 -1.67 -19.52 5.86
CA GLU A 24 -2.74 -19.14 4.93
C GLU A 24 -2.91 -17.60 4.84
N ILE A 25 -2.76 -16.89 5.97
CA ILE A 25 -2.79 -15.42 5.99
C ILE A 25 -1.63 -14.86 5.18
N VAL A 26 -0.43 -15.40 5.38
CA VAL A 26 0.78 -14.98 4.68
C VAL A 26 0.69 -15.28 3.19
N ALA A 27 0.20 -16.47 2.80
CA ALA A 27 0.02 -16.83 1.40
C ALA A 27 -1.02 -15.94 0.69
N LYS A 28 -2.08 -15.51 1.38
CA LYS A 28 -3.05 -14.57 0.81
C LYS A 28 -2.49 -13.15 0.74
N ALA A 29 -1.73 -12.73 1.75
CA ALA A 29 -1.09 -11.42 1.77
C ALA A 29 0.05 -11.30 0.74
N SER A 30 0.81 -12.36 0.48
CA SER A 30 1.90 -12.35 -0.51
C SER A 30 1.39 -12.04 -1.92
N THR A 31 0.18 -12.50 -2.27
CA THR A 31 -0.46 -12.17 -3.55
C THR A 31 -0.80 -10.68 -3.70
N LEU A 32 -0.90 -9.93 -2.59
CA LEU A 32 -1.08 -8.48 -2.61
C LEU A 32 0.23 -7.74 -2.95
N TRP A 33 1.37 -8.38 -2.73
CA TRP A 33 2.71 -7.80 -2.94
C TRP A 33 3.44 -8.34 -4.18
N GLU A 34 2.98 -9.43 -4.78
CA GLU A 34 3.59 -10.05 -5.97
C GLU A 34 3.49 -9.24 -7.28
N ASN A 35 2.91 -8.04 -7.25
CA ASN A 35 2.83 -7.14 -8.39
C ASN A 35 3.76 -5.92 -8.28
N GLU A 36 4.94 -6.05 -7.66
CA GLU A 36 6.00 -5.05 -7.82
C GLU A 36 6.66 -5.21 -9.21
N LYS A 37 5.85 -5.04 -10.25
CA LYS A 37 6.36 -4.88 -11.61
C LYS A 37 7.20 -3.62 -11.59
N ALA A 38 8.48 -3.74 -11.93
CA ALA A 38 9.38 -2.60 -12.07
C ALA A 38 8.68 -1.50 -12.86
N ILE A 39 8.32 -0.41 -12.18
CA ILE A 39 7.63 0.72 -12.80
C ILE A 39 8.69 1.43 -13.65
N LYS A 40 8.64 1.20 -14.96
CA LYS A 40 9.42 1.99 -15.90
C LYS A 40 8.91 3.42 -15.81
N VAL A 41 9.80 4.36 -15.48
CA VAL A 41 9.49 5.79 -15.52
C VAL A 41 8.97 6.11 -16.93
N PRO A 42 7.78 6.73 -17.05
CA PRO A 42 7.23 7.08 -18.36
C PRO A 42 8.12 8.11 -19.03
N ASN A 43 8.14 8.12 -20.36
CA ASN A 43 8.76 9.21 -21.10
C ASN A 43 7.97 10.50 -20.82
N PHE A 44 8.64 11.57 -20.40
CA PHE A 44 8.00 12.85 -20.13
C PHE A 44 8.84 14.02 -20.62
N SER A 45 8.17 15.12 -20.90
CA SER A 45 8.75 16.43 -21.16
C SER A 45 7.84 17.47 -20.51
N LEU A 46 8.33 18.11 -19.44
CA LEU A 46 7.58 19.03 -18.60
C LEU A 46 8.28 20.39 -18.60
N VAL A 47 7.49 21.45 -18.67
CA VAL A 47 8.00 22.83 -18.59
C VAL A 47 7.72 23.36 -17.18
N ASP A 48 8.75 23.86 -16.51
CA ASP A 48 8.59 24.49 -15.19
C ASP A 48 8.11 25.94 -15.30
N ILE A 49 7.94 26.59 -14.15
CA ILE A 49 7.45 27.98 -14.07
C ILE A 49 8.44 29.02 -14.63
N GLU A 50 9.71 28.65 -14.82
CA GLU A 50 10.76 29.49 -15.40
C GLU A 50 10.93 29.25 -16.91
N GLY A 51 10.22 28.26 -17.46
CA GLY A 51 10.29 27.89 -18.87
C GLY A 51 11.35 26.84 -19.19
N ASN A 52 12.02 26.25 -18.19
CA ASN A 52 12.99 25.17 -18.43
C ASN A 52 12.26 23.86 -18.75
N VAL A 53 12.85 23.07 -19.65
CA VAL A 53 12.32 21.76 -20.04
C VAL A 53 13.02 20.65 -19.25
N HIS A 54 12.22 19.83 -18.56
CA HIS A 54 12.65 18.66 -17.80
C HIS A 54 12.17 17.38 -18.50
N THR A 55 13.08 16.45 -18.77
CA THR A 55 12.78 15.18 -19.46
C THR A 55 13.13 13.97 -18.62
N ASP A 56 12.55 12.81 -18.95
CA ASP A 56 12.91 11.55 -18.28
C ASP A 56 14.42 11.27 -18.35
N GLU A 57 15.05 11.57 -19.49
CA GLU A 57 16.49 11.44 -19.70
C GLU A 57 17.31 12.31 -18.74
N SER A 58 16.89 13.56 -18.52
CA SER A 58 17.58 14.50 -17.61
C SER A 58 17.51 14.07 -16.12
N THR A 59 16.57 13.19 -15.79
CA THR A 59 16.34 12.69 -14.42
C THR A 59 16.92 11.30 -14.17
N LYS A 60 17.48 10.63 -15.19
CA LYS A 60 18.10 9.30 -15.04
C LYS A 60 19.24 9.32 -14.03
N GLY A 61 19.28 8.30 -13.17
CA GLY A 61 20.30 8.14 -12.13
C GLY A 61 20.10 9.01 -10.90
N LYS A 62 19.02 9.80 -10.82
CA LYS A 62 18.63 10.56 -9.63
C LYS A 62 17.43 9.92 -8.95
N TYR A 63 17.33 10.07 -7.64
CA TYR A 63 16.08 9.81 -6.94
C TYR A 63 15.05 10.87 -7.36
N LEU A 64 13.91 10.42 -7.88
CA LEU A 64 12.82 11.28 -8.33
C LEU A 64 11.62 11.10 -7.41
N VAL A 65 11.18 12.20 -6.79
CA VAL A 65 9.94 12.26 -6.01
C VAL A 65 8.90 13.01 -6.83
N ILE A 66 7.79 12.35 -7.14
CA ILE A 66 6.68 12.94 -7.90
C ILE A 66 5.53 13.20 -6.93
N ASN A 67 5.17 14.46 -6.76
CA ASN A 67 4.06 14.88 -5.91
C ASN A 67 2.92 15.45 -6.77
N PHE A 68 1.75 14.81 -6.74
CA PHE A 68 0.54 15.29 -7.41
C PHE A 68 -0.28 16.11 -6.42
N TRP A 69 -0.30 17.44 -6.59
CA TRP A 69 -0.99 18.36 -5.70
C TRP A 69 -1.73 19.46 -6.46
N ALA A 70 -2.56 20.20 -5.74
CA ALA A 70 -3.24 21.39 -6.25
C ALA A 70 -3.50 22.41 -5.15
N THR A 71 -3.68 23.68 -5.51
CA THR A 71 -3.96 24.79 -4.57
C THR A 71 -5.26 24.64 -3.79
N TRP A 72 -6.17 23.80 -4.29
CA TRP A 72 -7.46 23.49 -3.67
C TRP A 72 -7.48 22.13 -2.97
N CYS A 73 -6.35 21.41 -2.88
CA CYS A 73 -6.27 20.10 -2.23
C CYS A 73 -5.95 20.24 -0.73
N PRO A 74 -6.92 20.11 0.19
CA PRO A 74 -6.68 20.37 1.61
C PRO A 74 -5.65 19.46 2.30
N PRO A 75 -5.57 18.13 2.04
CA PRO A 75 -4.51 17.31 2.62
C PRO A 75 -3.14 17.68 2.06
N CYS A 76 -3.03 17.92 0.75
CA CYS A 76 -1.77 18.33 0.12
C CYS A 76 -1.20 19.61 0.75
N LEU A 77 -2.04 20.62 1.00
CA LEU A 77 -1.63 21.87 1.64
C LEU A 77 -1.06 21.66 3.06
N LYS A 78 -1.55 20.66 3.79
CA LYS A 78 -1.03 20.32 5.12
C LYS A 78 0.32 19.61 5.05
N GLU A 79 0.60 18.91 3.95
CA GLU A 79 1.83 18.14 3.74
C GLU A 79 2.97 18.97 3.13
N ILE A 80 2.65 20.01 2.34
CA ILE A 80 3.64 20.88 1.68
C ILE A 80 4.71 21.42 2.63
N PRO A 81 4.41 21.95 3.84
CA PRO A 81 5.44 22.48 4.73
C PRO A 81 6.54 21.46 5.07
N ALA A 82 6.15 20.21 5.32
CA ALA A 82 7.10 19.14 5.59
C ALA A 82 7.92 18.76 4.34
N PHE A 83 7.30 18.80 3.15
CA PHE A 83 8.01 18.60 1.88
C PHE A 83 9.05 19.68 1.61
N VAL A 84 8.74 20.94 1.92
CA VAL A 84 9.67 22.07 1.75
C VAL A 84 10.82 21.99 2.75
N GLU A 85 10.60 21.49 3.97
CA GLU A 85 11.66 21.28 4.96
C GLU A 85 12.62 20.13 4.58
N PHE A 86 12.11 19.12 3.87
CA PHE A 86 12.91 17.96 3.46
C PHE A 86 13.92 18.26 2.34
N TYR A 87 13.66 19.28 1.50
CA TYR A 87 14.47 19.66 0.32
C TYR A 87 15.36 20.87 0.62
#